data_AF-A0A814IGE1-F1
#
_entry.id   AF-A0A814IGE1-F1
#
_cell.length_a   1.000
_cell.length_b   1.000
_cell.length_c   1.000
_cell.angle_alpha   90.00
_cell.angle_beta   90.00
_cell.angle_gamma   90.00
#
_symmetry.space_group_name_H-M   'P 1'
#
loop_
_entity.id
_entity.type
_entity.pdbx_description
1 polymer ?
#
loop_
_entity_poly.entity_id
_entity_poly.type
_entity_poly.pdbx_seq_one_letter_code
_entity_poly.pdbx_strand_id
1 'polypeptide(L)'
;MQQMMQLMFKMQMDMQRSLRQEVASALAQNAAVATTTMNSSTQPMIAGHCTICLTATADTVLYRCGHLCVCYMCGLQLQETAAPTGVKCKCPVCRAPVDDILRVYRSSRDGE
;
A
#
# COMPACT_ATOMS: atom_id res chain seq x y z
N MET A 1 14.85 38.35 44.09
CA MET A 1 13.81 37.31 44.23
C MET A 1 12.98 37.11 42.95
N GLN A 2 12.58 38.16 42.24
CA GLN A 2 11.77 38.05 41.01
C GLN A 2 12.43 37.25 39.86
N GLN A 3 13.75 37.34 39.69
CA GLN A 3 14.48 36.64 38.62
C GLN A 3 14.44 35.10 38.76
N MET A 4 14.41 34.58 39.99
CA MET A 4 14.41 33.12 40.21
C MET A 4 13.06 32.49 39.83
N MET A 5 11.95 33.19 40.10
CA MET A 5 10.61 32.75 39.68
C MET A 5 10.45 32.81 38.15
N GLN A 6 11.03 33.80 37.49
CA GLN A 6 11.00 33.93 36.02
C GLN A 6 11.78 32.79 35.34
N LEU A 7 12.92 32.39 35.89
CA LEU A 7 13.73 31.31 35.32
C LEU A 7 13.02 29.96 35.45
N MET A 8 12.37 29.69 36.58
CA MET A 8 11.56 28.48 36.76
C MET A 8 10.36 28.44 35.79
N PHE A 9 9.66 29.56 35.61
CA PHE A 9 8.55 29.64 34.67
C PHE A 9 9.01 29.46 33.21
N LYS A 10 10.18 30.01 32.85
CA LYS A 10 10.76 29.83 31.52
C LYS A 10 11.15 28.38 31.25
N MET A 11 11.82 27.73 32.19
CA MET A 11 12.19 26.31 32.04
C MET A 11 10.93 25.41 31.94
N GLN A 12 9.88 25.72 32.71
CA GLN A 12 8.60 25.00 32.60
C GLN A 12 7.93 25.21 31.23
N MET A 13 7.94 26.42 30.69
CA MET A 13 7.39 26.72 29.35
C MET A 13 8.22 26.08 28.23
N ASP A 14 9.55 26.06 28.35
CA ASP A 14 10.45 25.44 27.37
C ASP A 14 10.28 23.91 27.34
N MET A 15 10.11 23.26 28.50
CA MET A 15 9.80 21.83 28.57
C MET A 15 8.43 21.50 27.97
N GLN A 16 7.39 22.28 28.30
CA GLN A 16 6.07 22.10 27.70
C GLN A 16 6.08 22.34 26.19
N ARG A 17 6.90 23.28 25.70
CA ARG A 17 7.10 23.51 24.26
C ARG A 17 7.77 22.33 23.58
N SER A 18 8.79 21.74 24.20
CA SER A 18 9.46 20.54 23.66
C SER A 18 8.50 19.37 23.50
N LEU A 19 7.70 19.07 24.54
CA LEU A 19 6.67 18.02 24.48
C LEU A 19 5.65 18.27 23.37
N ARG A 20 5.19 19.52 23.21
CA ARG A 20 4.27 19.89 22.12
C ARG A 20 4.92 19.72 20.74
N GLN A 21 6.22 20.00 20.63
CA GLN A 21 6.96 19.87 19.37
C GLN A 21 7.14 18.40 18.97
N GLU A 22 7.37 17.50 19.94
CA GLU A 22 7.42 16.06 19.72
C GLU A 22 6.06 15.48 19.31
N VAL A 23 4.96 15.92 19.94
CA VAL A 23 3.61 15.49 19.55
C VAL A 23 3.23 15.98 18.15
N ALA A 24 3.55 17.25 17.83
CA ALA A 24 3.27 17.83 16.51
C ALA A 24 4.07 17.14 15.39
N SER A 25 5.33 16.77 15.64
CA SER A 25 6.15 16.04 14.66
C SER A 25 5.63 14.62 14.42
N ALA A 26 5.17 13.92 15.46
CA ALA A 26 4.55 12.60 15.33
C ALA A 26 3.24 12.64 14.51
N LEU A 27 2.41 13.65 14.73
CA LEU A 27 1.18 13.88 13.93
C LEU A 27 1.50 14.21 12.46
N ALA A 28 2.53 15.02 12.19
CA ALA A 28 2.95 15.37 10.84
C ALA A 28 3.49 14.16 10.05
N GLN A 29 4.23 13.25 10.70
CA GLN A 29 4.68 12.00 10.09
C GLN A 29 3.50 11.09 9.74
N ASN A 30 2.48 11.00 10.59
CA ASN A 30 1.27 10.24 10.30
C ASN A 30 0.45 10.85 9.15
N ALA A 31 0.43 12.18 9.01
CA ALA A 31 -0.20 12.85 7.88
C ALA A 31 0.52 12.56 6.55
N ALA A 32 1.85 12.46 6.53
CA ALA A 32 2.62 12.10 5.33
C ALA A 32 2.39 10.64 4.87
N VAL A 33 2.07 9.74 5.79
CA VAL A 33 1.66 8.35 5.46
C VAL A 33 0.27 8.32 4.81
N ALA A 34 -0.62 9.25 5.15
CA ALA A 34 -1.94 9.37 4.50
C ALA A 34 -1.84 9.83 3.03
N THR A 35 -0.84 10.64 2.67
CA THR A 35 -0.68 11.17 1.29
C THR A 35 0.00 10.19 0.32
N THR A 36 0.80 9.24 0.82
CA THR A 36 1.51 8.27 -0.04
C THR A 36 0.63 7.08 -0.48
N THR A 37 -0.62 7.01 -0.01
CA THR A 37 -1.53 5.88 -0.31
C THR A 37 -2.71 6.26 -1.22
N MET A 38 -2.63 7.40 -1.92
CA MET A 38 -3.65 7.81 -2.91
C MET A 38 -3.11 7.73 -4.34
N ASN A 39 -2.65 6.55 -4.73
CA ASN A 39 -2.79 6.11 -6.12
C ASN A 39 -3.78 4.94 -6.17
N SER A 40 -4.99 5.18 -5.66
CA SER A 40 -6.17 4.40 -6.06
C SER A 40 -6.57 4.81 -7.47
N SER A 41 -5.66 4.67 -8.44
CA SER A 41 -6.06 4.55 -9.82
C SER A 41 -6.72 3.19 -9.94
N THR A 42 -8.05 3.16 -9.94
CA THR A 42 -8.84 2.04 -10.47
C THR A 42 -8.61 1.85 -11.98
N GLN A 43 -7.59 2.48 -12.56
CA GLN A 43 -7.16 2.16 -13.90
C GLN A 43 -6.60 0.74 -13.91
N PRO A 44 -7.13 -0.15 -14.76
CA PRO A 44 -6.42 -1.37 -15.09
C PRO A 44 -5.11 -0.94 -15.77
N MET A 45 -4.03 -0.80 -15.00
CA MET A 45 -2.72 -0.47 -15.55
C MET A 45 -2.23 -1.64 -16.40
N ILE A 46 -2.39 -1.43 -17.70
CA ILE A 46 -1.60 -1.84 -18.87
C ILE A 46 -1.15 -3.30 -18.88
N ALA A 47 -1.74 -4.03 -19.83
CA ALA A 47 -1.25 -5.28 -20.38
C ALA A 47 0.29 -5.32 -20.50
N GLY A 48 0.95 -5.97 -19.54
CA GLY A 48 2.41 -6.09 -19.47
C GLY A 48 2.85 -7.49 -19.04
N HIS A 49 4.08 -7.62 -18.53
CA HIS A 49 4.57 -8.86 -17.94
C HIS A 49 4.05 -9.07 -16.51
N CYS A 50 3.94 -10.33 -16.09
CA CYS A 50 3.61 -10.71 -14.72
C CYS A 50 4.64 -10.13 -13.75
N THR A 51 4.19 -9.43 -12.72
CA THR A 51 5.06 -8.80 -11.72
C THR A 51 5.80 -9.77 -10.81
N ILE A 52 5.47 -11.07 -10.87
CA ILE A 52 6.09 -12.11 -10.04
C ILE A 52 7.22 -12.80 -10.81
N CYS A 53 6.93 -13.40 -11.96
CA CYS A 53 7.93 -14.14 -12.74
C CYS A 53 8.66 -13.29 -13.78
N LEU A 54 8.15 -12.08 -14.08
CA LEU A 54 8.69 -11.14 -15.07
C LEU A 54 8.93 -11.74 -16.47
N THR A 55 8.31 -12.88 -16.75
CA THR A 55 8.54 -13.66 -17.97
C THR A 55 7.26 -13.73 -18.79
N ALA A 56 6.19 -14.31 -18.24
CA ALA A 56 4.90 -14.42 -18.90
C ALA A 56 4.16 -13.08 -18.91
N THR A 57 3.27 -12.89 -19.88
CA THR A 57 2.34 -11.76 -19.91
C THR A 57 1.33 -11.88 -18.76
N ALA A 58 0.98 -10.75 -18.14
CA ALA A 58 -0.11 -10.68 -17.19
C ALA A 58 -1.44 -10.91 -17.90
N ASP A 59 -2.11 -11.98 -17.51
CA ASP A 59 -3.39 -12.46 -18.05
C ASP A 59 -4.40 -12.82 -16.95
N THR A 60 -4.13 -12.43 -15.70
CA THR A 60 -4.98 -12.75 -14.55
C THR A 60 -5.30 -11.52 -13.69
N VAL A 61 -6.60 -11.30 -13.49
CA VAL A 61 -7.15 -10.26 -12.61
C VAL A 61 -7.35 -10.82 -11.21
N LEU A 62 -6.96 -10.04 -10.20
CA LEU A 62 -7.19 -10.36 -8.80
C LEU A 62 -8.56 -9.84 -8.34
N TYR A 63 -9.44 -10.73 -7.88
CA TYR A 63 -10.81 -10.40 -7.49
C TYR A 63 -10.83 -9.43 -6.30
N ARG A 64 -11.87 -8.59 -6.22
CA ARG A 64 -12.02 -7.38 -5.38
C ARG A 64 -11.25 -6.15 -5.86
N CYS A 65 -9.94 -6.24 -6.07
CA CYS A 65 -9.14 -5.06 -6.41
C CYS A 65 -9.00 -4.80 -7.92
N GLY A 66 -9.23 -5.79 -8.77
CA GLY A 66 -9.29 -5.62 -10.22
C GLY A 66 -7.94 -5.48 -10.93
N HIS A 67 -6.81 -5.59 -10.22
CA HIS A 67 -5.49 -5.44 -10.84
C HIS A 67 -5.13 -6.65 -11.72
N LEU A 68 -4.76 -6.39 -12.97
CA LEU A 68 -4.23 -7.34 -13.94
C LEU A 68 -2.69 -7.32 -13.89
N CYS A 69 -2.10 -7.96 -12.89
CA CYS A 69 -0.65 -7.85 -12.63
C CYS A 69 0.11 -9.17 -12.61
N VAL A 70 -0.56 -10.31 -12.70
CA VAL A 70 0.09 -11.64 -12.68
C VAL A 70 -0.32 -12.50 -13.85
N CYS A 71 0.53 -13.47 -14.21
CA CYS A 71 0.14 -14.55 -15.10
C CYS A 71 -0.66 -15.60 -14.33
N TYR A 72 -1.41 -16.43 -15.04
CA TYR A 72 -2.30 -17.43 -14.45
C TYR A 72 -1.56 -18.41 -13.53
N MET A 73 -0.36 -18.85 -13.92
CA MET A 73 0.43 -19.76 -13.10
C MET A 73 0.86 -19.14 -11.77
N CYS A 74 1.37 -17.91 -11.79
CA CYS A 74 1.73 -17.22 -10.54
C CYS A 74 0.49 -16.87 -9.70
N GLY A 75 -0.65 -16.59 -10.35
CA GLY A 75 -1.93 -16.41 -9.67
C GLY A 75 -2.38 -17.66 -8.90
N LEU A 76 -2.25 -18.86 -9.49
CA LEU A 76 -2.57 -20.12 -8.81
C LEU A 76 -1.65 -20.35 -7.60
N GLN A 77 -0.35 -20.15 -7.77
CA GLN A 77 0.61 -20.28 -6.66
C GLN A 77 0.31 -19.31 -5.51
N LEU A 78 -0.17 -18.10 -5.80
CA LEU A 78 -0.64 -17.16 -4.77
C LEU A 78 -1.80 -17.72 -3.95
N GLN A 79 -2.76 -18.40 -4.58
CA GLN A 79 -3.86 -19.05 -3.86
C GLN A 79 -3.38 -20.26 -3.06
N GLU A 80 -2.57 -21.13 -3.67
CA GLU A 80 -2.08 -22.37 -3.06
C GLU A 80 -1.19 -22.12 -1.83
N THR A 81 -0.33 -21.10 -1.89
CA THR A 81 0.56 -20.75 -0.77
C THR A 81 -0.20 -20.13 0.41
N ALA A 82 -1.32 -19.47 0.15
CA ALA A 82 -2.18 -18.85 1.17
C ALA A 82 -3.07 -19.88 1.89
N ALA A 83 -3.57 -20.89 1.17
CA ALA A 83 -4.57 -21.84 1.68
C ALA A 83 -4.20 -22.55 3.01
N PRO A 84 -2.96 -23.02 3.25
CA PRO A 84 -2.62 -23.76 4.47
C PRO A 84 -2.65 -22.90 5.74
N THR A 85 -2.50 -21.58 5.61
CA THR A 85 -2.37 -20.66 6.74
C THR A 85 -3.68 -20.01 7.16
N GLY A 86 -4.74 -20.17 6.35
CA GLY A 86 -6.00 -19.44 6.52
C GLY A 86 -5.89 -17.93 6.26
N VAL A 87 -4.71 -17.43 5.88
CA VAL A 87 -4.46 -16.03 5.54
C VAL A 87 -4.64 -15.84 4.04
N LYS A 88 -5.51 -14.92 3.62
CA LYS A 88 -5.69 -14.59 2.20
C LYS A 88 -4.40 -14.01 1.61
N CYS A 89 -4.08 -14.38 0.37
CA CYS A 89 -3.01 -13.73 -0.36
C CYS A 89 -3.36 -12.26 -0.62
N LYS A 90 -2.33 -11.44 -0.83
CA LYS A 90 -2.47 -10.00 -1.05
C LYS A 90 -2.06 -9.65 -2.46
N CYS A 91 -2.74 -8.69 -3.07
CA CYS A 91 -2.39 -8.16 -4.38
C CYS A 91 -0.96 -7.57 -4.36
N PRO A 92 -0.07 -7.92 -5.30
CA PRO A 92 1.29 -7.36 -5.37
C PRO A 92 1.35 -5.84 -5.55
N VAL A 93 0.28 -5.25 -6.11
CA VAL A 93 0.20 -3.82 -6.42
C VAL A 93 -0.38 -3.02 -5.26
N CYS A 94 -1.61 -3.35 -4.84
CA CYS A 94 -2.36 -2.55 -3.86
C CYS A 94 -2.47 -3.20 -2.48
N ARG A 95 -1.94 -4.41 -2.29
CA ARG A 95 -1.99 -5.19 -1.04
C ARG A 95 -3.39 -5.54 -0.52
N ALA A 96 -4.44 -5.24 -1.28
CA ALA A 96 -5.80 -5.68 -0.98
C ALA A 96 -5.86 -7.22 -0.89
N PRO A 97 -6.68 -7.80 0.00
CA PRO A 97 -6.88 -9.23 0.08
C PRO A 97 -7.47 -9.74 -1.23
N VAL A 98 -6.95 -10.85 -1.72
CA VAL A 98 -7.41 -11.51 -2.94
C VAL A 98 -8.31 -12.66 -2.52
N ASP A 99 -9.57 -12.59 -2.95
CA ASP A 99 -10.55 -13.66 -2.70
C ASP A 99 -10.49 -14.76 -3.75
N ASP A 100 -10.21 -14.39 -5.00
CA ASP A 100 -10.11 -15.31 -6.13
C ASP A 100 -9.30 -14.66 -7.28
N ILE A 101 -8.97 -15.44 -8.30
CA ILE A 101 -8.28 -14.98 -9.49
C ILE A 101 -9.12 -15.30 -10.74
N LEU A 102 -9.16 -14.38 -11.70
CA LEU A 102 -9.90 -14.56 -12.94
C LEU A 102 -8.96 -14.41 -14.13
N ARG A 103 -8.88 -15.44 -14.98
CA ARG A 103 -8.09 -15.37 -16.21
C ARG A 103 -8.81 -14.54 -17.27
N VAL A 104 -8.07 -13.64 -17.91
CA VAL A 104 -8.56 -12.76 -18.97
C VAL A 104 -8.03 -13.23 -20.31
N TYR A 105 -8.93 -13.33 -21.28
CA TYR A 105 -8.60 -13.63 -22.67
C TYR A 105 -8.83 -12.37 -23.51
N ARG A 106 -7.81 -11.94 -24.25
CA ARG A 106 -7.92 -10.79 -25.16
C ARG A 106 -8.49 -11.25 -26.49
N SER A 107 -9.57 -10.63 -26.95
CA SER A 107 -10.07 -10.79 -28.32
C SER A 107 -9.26 -9.90 -29.25
N SER A 108 -8.63 -10.49 -30.27
CA SER A 108 -7.60 -9.91 -31.17
C SER A 108 -8.03 -8.73 -32.06
N ARG A 109 -8.81 -7.75 -31.55
CA ARG A 109 -9.26 -6.58 -32.32
C ARG A 109 -8.37 -5.35 -32.19
N ASP A 110 -7.30 -5.43 -31.41
CA ASP A 110 -6.30 -4.37 -31.34
C ASP A 110 -5.27 -4.63 -32.45
N GLY A 111 -5.47 -3.94 -33.58
CA GLY A 111 -4.55 -3.93 -34.71
C GLY A 111 -3.30 -3.08 -34.45
N GLU A 112 -2.23 -3.45 -35.15
CA GLU A 112 -0.87 -2.88 -35.22
C GLU A 112 0.03 -2.96 -33.97
#